data_AF-C8PRA3-F1
#
_entry.id   AF-C8PRA3-F1
#
_cell.length_a   1.000
_cell.length_b   1.000
_cell.length_c   1.000
_cell.angle_alpha   90.00
_cell.angle_beta   90.00
_cell.angle_gamma   90.00
#
_symmetry.space_group_name_H-M   'P 1'
#
loop_
_entity.id
_entity.type
_entity.pdbx_description
1 polymer ?
#
loop_
_entity_poly.entity_id
_entity_poly.type
_entity_poly.pdbx_seq_one_letter_code
_entity_poly.pdbx_strand_id
1 'polypeptide(L)'
;MKLVDCHYLLDDPKVISFLRSDTRIDFRKLVKDLVAILRLRIELRQIGVRDESRMAGGIGCCGRPFCCHAVTDKLRPVSIKMAKEQNLSLNSLKISGQCGRLLCCLSYEYDWYIETRKKLPSIGTNLYYDNTLFRISEINLITGIIVLSGDDGRVISIPAQRFFQQHGKWRIN
;
A
#
# COMPACT_ATOMS: atom_id res chain seq x y z
N MET A 1 -12.54 13.34 21.88
CA MET A 1 -11.21 12.85 22.30
C MET A 1 -11.35 11.40 22.70
N LYS A 2 -10.49 10.50 22.19
CA LYS A 2 -10.46 9.08 22.53
C LYS A 2 -9.05 8.70 22.96
N LEU A 3 -8.89 8.10 24.14
CA LEU A 3 -7.63 7.49 24.55
C LEU A 3 -7.43 6.20 23.74
N VAL A 4 -6.28 6.10 23.07
CA VAL A 4 -5.95 4.95 22.21
C VAL A 4 -5.00 4.01 22.94
N ASP A 5 -3.94 4.55 23.54
CA ASP A 5 -2.94 3.75 24.25
C ASP A 5 -2.24 4.61 25.31
N CYS A 6 -1.59 3.95 26.27
CA CYS A 6 -0.88 4.60 27.36
C CYS A 6 0.32 3.74 27.80
N HIS A 7 1.51 4.34 27.80
CA HIS A 7 2.73 3.67 28.25
C HIS A 7 3.30 4.38 29.46
N TYR A 8 3.66 3.60 30.49
CA TYR A 8 4.46 4.05 31.62
C TYR A 8 5.92 3.68 31.38
N LEU A 9 6.81 4.66 31.47
CA LEU A 9 8.25 4.42 31.41
C LEU A 9 8.74 4.13 32.82
N LEU A 10 9.47 3.02 32.97
CA LEU A 10 9.98 2.56 34.27
C LEU A 10 11.19 3.39 34.72
N ASP A 11 12.06 3.78 33.79
CA ASP A 11 13.34 4.44 34.11
C ASP A 11 13.24 5.97 34.26
N ASP A 12 12.23 6.58 33.62
CA ASP A 12 11.87 8.00 33.78
C ASP A 12 10.39 8.01 34.18
N PRO A 13 10.00 8.46 35.39
CA PRO A 13 8.63 8.41 35.92
C PRO A 13 7.68 9.27 35.09
N LYS A 14 7.30 8.71 33.94
CA LYS A 14 6.67 9.40 32.83
C LYS A 14 5.62 8.51 32.19
N VAL A 15 4.46 9.09 31.95
CA VAL A 15 3.35 8.46 31.23
C VAL A 15 3.20 9.13 29.88
N ILE A 16 3.25 8.35 28.80
CA ILE A 16 2.94 8.80 27.44
C ILE A 16 1.57 8.27 27.06
N SER A 17 0.60 9.17 26.89
CA SER A 17 -0.75 8.81 26.44
C SER A 17 -0.97 9.25 24.99
N PHE A 18 -1.46 8.32 24.18
CA PHE A 18 -1.79 8.53 22.78
C PHE A 18 -3.30 8.75 22.63
N LEU A 19 -3.66 9.88 22.04
CA LEU A 19 -5.04 10.37 21.98
C LEU A 19 -5.43 10.64 20.53
N ARG A 20 -6.61 10.17 20.13
CA ARG A 20 -7.22 10.50 18.83
C ARG A 20 -8.25 11.61 19.03
N SER A 21 -8.20 12.61 18.16
CA SER A 21 -9.19 13.69 18.06
C SER A 21 -9.22 14.22 16.64
N ASP A 22 -10.42 14.53 16.15
CA ASP A 22 -10.61 15.11 14.82
C ASP A 22 -10.26 16.62 14.82
N THR A 23 -10.35 17.29 15.97
CA THR A 23 -9.95 18.68 16.16
C THR A 23 -8.73 18.80 17.06
N ARG A 24 -8.00 19.93 16.96
CA ARG A 24 -6.90 20.26 17.87
C ARG A 24 -7.48 20.54 19.26
N ILE A 25 -7.01 19.80 20.26
CA ILE A 25 -7.43 19.97 21.65
C ILE A 25 -6.32 20.66 22.42
N ASP A 26 -6.68 21.62 23.28
CA ASP A 26 -5.76 22.19 24.25
C ASP A 26 -5.74 21.32 25.51
N PHE A 27 -4.62 20.64 25.74
CA PHE A 27 -4.47 19.69 26.83
C PHE A 27 -3.99 20.32 28.15
N ARG A 28 -3.73 21.64 28.22
CA ARG A 28 -3.09 22.28 29.38
C ARG A 28 -3.80 22.00 30.71
N LYS A 29 -5.13 22.06 30.74
CA LYS A 29 -5.92 21.78 31.95
C LYS A 29 -5.84 20.29 32.34
N LEU A 30 -6.05 19.40 31.37
CA LEU A 30 -5.98 17.95 31.60
C LEU A 30 -4.61 17.50 32.10
N VAL A 31 -3.51 18.06 31.56
CA VAL A 31 -2.15 17.77 32.04
C VAL A 31 -2.00 18.19 33.50
N LYS A 32 -2.48 19.39 33.90
CA LYS A 32 -2.41 19.84 35.29
C LYS A 32 -3.15 18.89 36.23
N ASP A 33 -4.36 18.49 35.86
CA ASP A 33 -5.20 17.60 36.66
C ASP A 33 -4.53 16.22 36.82
N LEU A 34 -3.99 15.65 35.73
CA LEU A 34 -3.30 14.36 35.76
C LEU A 34 -1.99 14.39 36.55
N VAL A 35 -1.19 15.46 36.42
CA VAL A 35 0.05 15.64 37.18
C VAL A 35 -0.25 15.75 38.68
N ALA A 36 -1.31 16.46 39.06
CA ALA A 36 -1.71 16.61 40.46
C ALA A 36 -2.10 15.27 41.12
N ILE A 37 -2.78 14.39 40.36
CA ILE A 37 -3.23 13.07 40.84
C ILE A 37 -2.09 12.05 40.82
N LEU A 38 -1.43 11.90 39.67
CA LEU A 38 -0.45 10.84 39.44
C LEU A 38 0.92 11.17 40.00
N ARG A 39 1.25 12.46 40.19
CA ARG A 39 2.58 12.94 40.62
C ARG A 39 3.71 12.44 39.70
N LEU A 40 3.41 12.28 38.42
CA LEU A 40 4.32 11.80 37.36
C LEU A 40 4.37 12.81 36.22
N ARG A 41 5.40 12.73 35.38
CA ARG A 41 5.49 13.53 34.15
C ARG A 41 4.48 12.98 33.13
N ILE A 42 3.55 13.82 32.68
CA ILE A 42 2.54 13.41 31.69
C ILE A 42 2.88 14.01 30.32
N GLU A 43 2.99 13.15 29.31
CA GLU A 43 3.14 13.54 27.91
C GLU A 43 1.91 13.07 27.12
N LEU A 44 1.16 14.01 26.58
CA LEU A 44 -0.02 13.72 25.76
C LEU A 44 0.33 13.90 24.28
N ARG A 45 0.14 12.85 23.49
CA ARG A 45 0.40 12.85 22.04
C ARG A 45 -0.91 12.71 21.29
N GLN A 46 -1.24 13.71 20.48
CA GLN A 46 -2.33 13.59 19.52
C GLN A 46 -1.85 12.79 18.30
N ILE A 47 -2.61 11.77 17.91
CA ILE A 47 -2.30 10.89 16.78
C ILE A 47 -3.40 10.90 15.71
N GLY A 48 -3.02 10.60 14.46
CA GLY A 48 -3.97 10.52 13.35
C GLY A 48 -4.74 9.19 13.30
N VAL A 49 -5.80 9.15 12.48
CA VAL A 49 -6.64 7.94 12.28
C VAL A 49 -5.85 6.70 11.83
N ARG A 50 -4.79 6.90 11.02
CA ARG A 50 -3.93 5.81 10.57
C ARG A 50 -3.04 5.29 11.69
N ASP A 51 -2.59 6.17 12.57
CA ASP A 51 -1.76 5.80 13.71
C ASP A 51 -2.58 5.04 14.74
N GLU A 52 -3.83 5.44 14.96
CA GLU A 52 -4.78 4.66 15.76
C GLU A 52 -4.93 3.24 15.19
N SER A 53 -5.17 3.10 13.88
CA SER A 53 -5.29 1.78 13.26
C SER A 53 -3.99 0.98 13.32
N ARG A 54 -2.85 1.65 13.23
CA ARG A 54 -1.53 1.03 13.37
C ARG A 54 -1.28 0.51 14.79
N MET A 55 -1.65 1.27 15.82
CA MET A 55 -1.46 0.85 17.21
C MET A 55 -2.43 -0.24 17.61
N ALA A 56 -3.71 -0.09 17.26
CA ALA A 56 -4.73 -1.11 17.52
C ALA A 56 -4.47 -2.42 16.76
N GLY A 57 -3.81 -2.34 15.60
CA GLY A 57 -3.67 -3.48 14.70
C GLY A 57 -5.01 -3.90 14.10
N GLY A 58 -4.99 -5.02 13.37
CA GLY A 58 -6.18 -5.55 12.70
C GLY A 58 -5.85 -6.13 11.33
N ILE A 59 -6.91 -6.57 10.63
CA ILE A 59 -6.82 -7.29 9.36
C ILE A 59 -7.38 -6.41 8.25
N GLY A 60 -6.62 -6.24 7.16
CA GLY A 60 -7.02 -5.52 5.97
C GLY A 60 -8.00 -6.33 5.09
N CYS A 61 -8.54 -5.68 4.06
CA CYS A 61 -9.44 -6.32 3.10
C CYS A 61 -8.81 -7.52 2.35
N CYS A 62 -7.47 -7.61 2.32
CA CYS A 62 -6.72 -8.73 1.76
C CYS A 62 -6.55 -9.93 2.73
N GLY A 63 -7.12 -9.87 3.94
CA GLY A 63 -7.00 -10.92 4.95
C GLY A 63 -5.67 -10.95 5.69
N ARG A 64 -4.77 -9.99 5.44
CA ARG A 64 -3.46 -9.85 6.12
C ARG A 64 -3.50 -8.76 7.19
N PRO A 65 -2.59 -8.79 8.19
CA PRO A 65 -2.43 -7.68 9.12
C PRO A 65 -2.20 -6.35 8.40
N PHE A 66 -2.65 -5.23 9.00
CA PHE A 66 -2.41 -3.91 8.42
C PHE A 66 -0.92 -3.68 8.14
N CYS A 67 -0.56 -3.25 6.93
CA CYS A 67 0.86 -3.10 6.58
C CYS A 67 1.55 -2.02 7.42
N CYS A 68 0.80 -0.99 7.85
CA CYS A 68 1.32 0.01 8.78
C CYS A 68 1.60 -0.52 10.19
N HIS A 69 1.01 -1.66 10.57
CA HIS A 69 1.26 -2.34 11.84
C HIS A 69 2.39 -3.37 11.70
N ALA A 70 2.37 -4.18 10.64
CA ALA A 70 3.21 -5.38 10.54
C ALA A 70 4.40 -5.28 9.56
N VAL A 71 4.38 -4.35 8.59
CA VAL A 71 5.36 -4.33 7.49
C VAL A 71 6.33 -3.16 7.62
N THR A 72 5.81 -1.94 7.81
CA THR A 72 6.68 -0.76 7.92
C THR A 72 6.01 0.36 8.71
N ASP A 73 6.81 0.98 9.57
CA ASP A 73 6.50 2.19 10.33
C ASP A 73 6.72 3.47 9.50
N LYS A 74 7.58 3.40 8.48
CA LYS A 74 7.95 4.52 7.60
C LYS A 74 7.05 4.61 6.37
N LEU A 75 5.84 5.08 6.59
CA LEU A 75 4.85 5.19 5.53
C LEU A 75 5.09 6.40 4.63
N ARG A 76 5.44 6.14 3.36
CA ARG A 76 5.44 7.17 2.31
C ARG A 76 4.01 7.64 2.00
N PRO A 77 3.82 8.92 1.63
CA PRO A 77 2.54 9.40 1.11
C PRO A 77 2.04 8.52 -0.02
N VAL A 78 0.74 8.22 0.00
CA VAL A 78 0.07 7.38 -1.01
C VAL A 78 -0.75 8.27 -1.92
N SER A 79 -0.74 8.00 -3.22
CA SER A 79 -1.53 8.72 -4.21
C SER A 79 -2.40 7.80 -5.06
N ILE A 80 -3.47 8.34 -5.65
CA ILE A 80 -4.36 7.60 -6.57
C ILE A 80 -3.59 7.10 -7.80
N LYS A 81 -2.54 7.81 -8.23
CA LYS A 81 -1.66 7.37 -9.33
C LYS A 81 -1.08 5.98 -9.05
N MET A 82 -0.67 5.70 -7.81
CA MET A 82 -0.10 4.39 -7.44
C MET A 82 -1.11 3.26 -7.64
N ALA A 83 -2.38 3.47 -7.30
CA ALA A 83 -3.44 2.48 -7.56
C ALA A 83 -3.66 2.24 -9.06
N LYS A 84 -3.58 3.30 -9.89
CA LYS A 84 -3.69 3.17 -11.36
C LYS A 84 -2.54 2.36 -11.94
N GLU A 85 -1.30 2.63 -11.55
CA GLU A 85 -0.12 1.89 -12.03
C GLU A 85 -0.15 0.40 -11.65
N GLN A 86 -0.85 0.07 -10.55
CA GLN A 86 -1.06 -1.31 -10.09
C GLN A 86 -2.30 -1.98 -10.70
N ASN A 87 -2.96 -1.33 -11.67
CA ASN A 87 -4.19 -1.79 -12.32
C ASN A 87 -5.34 -2.09 -11.33
N LEU A 88 -5.39 -1.38 -10.21
CA LEU A 88 -6.48 -1.53 -9.25
C LEU A 88 -7.68 -0.67 -9.66
N SER A 89 -8.88 -1.20 -9.41
CA SER A 89 -10.12 -0.45 -9.57
C SER A 89 -10.12 0.76 -8.63
N LEU A 90 -10.51 1.94 -9.14
CA LEU A 90 -10.57 3.19 -8.38
C LEU A 90 -11.79 3.29 -7.45
N ASN A 91 -12.45 2.18 -7.17
CA ASN A 91 -13.50 2.12 -6.16
C ASN A 91 -12.89 2.37 -4.78
N SER A 92 -13.38 3.38 -4.06
CA SER A 92 -12.88 3.79 -2.76
C SER A 92 -12.82 2.64 -1.74
N LEU A 93 -13.78 1.71 -1.77
CA LEU A 93 -13.81 0.54 -0.88
C LEU A 93 -12.66 -0.44 -1.14
N LYS A 94 -12.15 -0.49 -2.38
CA LYS A 94 -11.06 -1.40 -2.76
C LYS A 94 -9.67 -0.82 -2.51
N ILE A 95 -9.52 0.51 -2.54
CA ILE A 95 -8.22 1.19 -2.41
C ILE A 95 -8.01 1.90 -1.08
N SER A 96 -9.01 1.92 -0.20
CA SER A 96 -8.92 2.51 1.14
C SER A 96 -8.76 1.43 2.20
N GLY A 97 -7.88 1.69 3.17
CA GLY A 97 -7.76 0.88 4.37
C GLY A 97 -8.83 1.22 5.41
N GLN A 98 -8.90 0.43 6.48
CA GLN A 98 -9.87 0.61 7.56
C GLN A 98 -9.77 1.98 8.26
N CYS A 99 -8.60 2.60 8.23
CA CYS A 99 -8.38 3.96 8.72
C CYS A 99 -9.04 5.07 7.86
N GLY A 100 -9.71 4.72 6.76
CA GLY A 100 -10.34 5.65 5.82
C GLY A 100 -9.36 6.38 4.88
N ARG A 101 -8.07 6.06 4.94
CA ARG A 101 -7.04 6.55 3.99
C ARG A 101 -6.68 5.48 2.99
N LEU A 102 -6.04 5.88 1.89
CA LEU A 102 -5.50 4.95 0.89
C LEU A 102 -4.62 3.86 1.53
N LEU A 103 -4.66 2.66 0.96
CA LEU A 103 -3.90 1.50 1.40
C LEU A 103 -2.39 1.79 1.41
N CYS A 104 -1.71 1.43 2.50
CA CYS A 104 -0.26 1.61 2.66
C CYS A 104 0.57 0.69 1.74
N CYS A 105 0.04 -0.47 1.34
CA CYS A 105 0.73 -1.36 0.41
C CYS A 105 0.93 -0.71 -0.96
N LEU A 106 0.06 0.21 -1.38
CA LEU A 106 0.17 0.91 -2.65
C LEU A 106 1.53 1.61 -2.78
N SER A 107 1.98 2.34 -1.76
CA SER A 107 3.30 2.99 -1.81
C SER A 107 4.45 2.04 -1.54
N TYR A 108 4.22 0.93 -0.81
CA TYR A 108 5.23 -0.09 -0.57
C TYR A 108 5.60 -0.82 -1.87
N GLU A 109 4.62 -1.24 -2.65
CA GLU A 109 4.80 -2.06 -3.85
C GLU A 109 5.10 -1.23 -5.12
N TYR A 110 4.84 0.08 -5.08
CA TYR A 110 4.89 0.95 -6.25
C TYR A 110 6.21 0.89 -7.05
N ASP A 111 7.35 0.92 -6.38
CA ASP A 111 8.66 0.95 -7.04
C ASP A 111 8.89 -0.36 -7.82
N TRP A 112 8.53 -1.48 -7.22
CA TRP A 112 8.58 -2.79 -7.87
C TRP A 112 7.68 -2.86 -9.11
N TYR A 113 6.47 -2.30 -9.04
CA TYR A 113 5.55 -2.24 -10.19
C TYR A 113 6.15 -1.43 -11.35
N ILE A 114 6.71 -0.25 -11.07
CA ILE A 114 7.35 0.59 -12.10
C ILE A 114 8.53 -0.13 -12.75
N GLU A 115 9.43 -0.68 -11.94
CA GLU A 115 10.64 -1.33 -12.43
C GLU A 115 10.32 -2.57 -13.25
N THR A 116 9.33 -3.36 -12.81
CA THR A 116 8.90 -4.56 -13.51
C THR A 116 8.21 -4.20 -14.82
N ARG A 117 7.35 -3.17 -14.83
CA ARG A 117 6.66 -2.72 -16.05
C ARG A 117 7.64 -2.26 -17.14
N LYS A 118 8.76 -1.63 -16.78
CA LYS A 118 9.81 -1.23 -17.74
C LYS A 118 10.49 -2.43 -18.43
N LYS A 119 10.51 -3.60 -17.79
CA LYS A 119 11.14 -4.81 -18.31
C LYS A 119 10.20 -5.65 -19.18
N LEU A 120 8.94 -5.25 -19.31
CA LEU A 120 7.92 -5.99 -20.04
C LEU A 120 7.39 -5.17 -21.22
N PRO A 121 6.84 -5.83 -22.25
CA PRO A 121 6.15 -5.13 -23.33
C PRO A 121 4.90 -4.39 -22.82
N SER A 122 4.48 -3.36 -23.54
CA SER A 122 3.25 -2.62 -23.23
C SER A 122 2.01 -3.35 -23.77
N ILE A 123 0.89 -3.24 -23.05
CA ILE A 123 -0.41 -3.71 -23.54
C ILE A 123 -0.70 -3.07 -24.91
N GLY A 124 -1.19 -3.88 -25.85
CA GLY A 124 -1.44 -3.47 -27.23
C GLY A 124 -0.24 -3.53 -28.17
N THR A 125 0.95 -3.92 -27.68
CA THR A 125 2.09 -4.19 -28.56
C THR A 125 1.80 -5.42 -29.42
N ASN A 126 2.10 -5.32 -30.71
CA ASN A 126 1.99 -6.43 -31.65
C ASN A 126 3.35 -7.14 -31.79
N LEU A 127 3.32 -8.47 -31.83
CA LEU A 127 4.50 -9.32 -32.02
C LEU A 127 4.13 -10.54 -32.85
N TYR A 128 5.10 -11.05 -33.62
CA TYR A 128 4.93 -12.28 -34.39
C TYR A 128 5.38 -13.49 -33.58
N TYR A 129 4.54 -14.51 -33.54
CA TYR A 129 4.84 -15.80 -32.90
C TYR A 129 4.08 -16.90 -33.64
N ASP A 130 4.74 -18.04 -33.90
CA ASP A 130 4.14 -19.18 -34.61
C ASP A 130 3.49 -18.81 -35.97
N ASN A 131 4.17 -17.95 -36.74
CA ASN A 131 3.68 -17.38 -38.02
C ASN A 131 2.36 -16.58 -37.96
N THR A 132 1.86 -16.29 -36.76
CA THR A 132 0.65 -15.49 -36.53
C THR A 132 1.02 -14.15 -35.86
N LEU A 133 0.25 -13.10 -36.15
CA LEU A 133 0.40 -11.81 -35.47
C LEU A 133 -0.42 -11.82 -34.17
N PHE A 134 0.26 -11.65 -33.05
CA PHE A 134 -0.36 -11.57 -31.74
C PHE A 134 -0.31 -10.14 -31.19
N ARG A 135 -1.39 -9.73 -30.53
CA ARG A 135 -1.47 -8.48 -29.76
C ARG A 135 -1.53 -8.80 -28.27
N ILE A 136 -0.75 -8.10 -27.46
CA ILE A 136 -0.82 -8.23 -26.01
C ILE A 136 -2.14 -7.66 -25.50
N SER A 137 -2.97 -8.50 -24.91
CA SER A 137 -4.27 -8.12 -24.35
C SER A 137 -4.18 -7.85 -22.85
N GLU A 138 -3.44 -8.68 -22.10
CA GLU A 138 -3.34 -8.56 -20.64
C GLU A 138 -1.92 -8.87 -20.15
N ILE A 139 -1.51 -8.21 -19.06
CA ILE A 139 -0.24 -8.45 -18.38
C ILE A 139 -0.51 -8.55 -16.89
N ASN A 140 -0.33 -9.73 -16.31
CA ASN A 140 -0.34 -9.92 -14.87
C ASN A 140 1.10 -9.85 -14.34
N LEU A 141 1.42 -8.73 -13.69
CA LEU A 141 2.77 -8.48 -13.15
C LEU A 141 3.12 -9.45 -12.01
N ILE A 142 2.15 -9.83 -11.18
CA ILE A 142 2.37 -10.64 -9.99
C ILE A 142 2.65 -12.10 -10.38
N THR A 143 1.82 -12.67 -11.25
CA THR A 143 2.02 -14.05 -11.73
C THR A 143 3.07 -14.14 -12.82
N GLY A 144 3.44 -13.00 -13.42
CA GLY A 144 4.36 -12.95 -14.55
C GLY A 144 3.78 -13.61 -15.81
N ILE A 145 2.46 -13.61 -15.99
CA ILE A 145 1.79 -14.18 -17.16
C ILE A 145 1.35 -13.05 -18.09
N ILE A 146 1.67 -13.19 -19.38
CA ILE A 146 1.25 -12.28 -20.44
C ILE A 146 0.29 -13.02 -21.36
N VAL A 147 -0.89 -12.43 -21.57
CA VAL A 147 -1.92 -12.98 -22.45
C VAL A 147 -1.84 -12.27 -23.80
N LEU A 148 -1.83 -13.07 -24.86
CA LEU A 148 -1.75 -12.65 -26.24
C LEU A 148 -3.01 -13.08 -26.98
N SER A 149 -3.52 -12.22 -27.85
CA SER A 149 -4.67 -12.49 -28.72
C SER A 149 -4.23 -12.39 -30.18
N GLY A 150 -4.38 -13.48 -30.92
CA GLY A 150 -4.06 -13.60 -32.33
C GLY A 150 -5.18 -13.07 -33.22
N ASP A 151 -4.84 -12.68 -34.44
CA ASP A 151 -5.83 -12.34 -35.48
C ASP A 151 -6.65 -13.56 -35.93
N ASP A 152 -6.09 -14.76 -35.80
CA ASP A 152 -6.74 -16.06 -36.02
C ASP A 152 -7.71 -16.48 -34.90
N GLY A 153 -7.89 -15.64 -33.87
CA GLY A 153 -8.77 -15.88 -32.74
C GLY A 153 -8.14 -16.72 -31.61
N ARG A 154 -6.88 -17.15 -31.74
CA ARG A 154 -6.19 -17.87 -30.66
C ARG A 154 -5.88 -16.93 -29.51
N VAL A 155 -5.98 -17.45 -28.28
CA VAL A 155 -5.54 -16.78 -27.06
C VAL A 155 -4.49 -17.65 -26.40
N ILE A 156 -3.28 -17.11 -26.20
CA ILE A 156 -2.17 -17.84 -25.60
C ILE A 156 -1.64 -17.08 -24.38
N SER A 157 -1.32 -17.83 -23.33
CA SER A 157 -0.78 -17.31 -22.08
C SER A 157 0.67 -17.75 -21.96
N ILE A 158 1.60 -16.79 -21.92
CA ILE A 158 3.04 -17.05 -21.94
C ILE A 158 3.69 -16.43 -20.70
N PRO A 159 4.61 -17.14 -20.02
CA PRO A 159 5.42 -16.56 -18.95
C PRO A 159 6.27 -15.39 -19.46
N ALA A 160 6.31 -14.30 -18.68
CA ALA A 160 7.05 -13.08 -18.95
C ALA A 160 8.55 -13.31 -19.21
N GLN A 161 9.13 -14.35 -18.61
CA GLN A 161 10.54 -14.74 -18.79
C GLN A 161 10.89 -15.15 -20.24
N ARG A 162 9.90 -15.59 -21.03
CA ARG A 162 10.14 -15.96 -22.43
C ARG A 162 10.24 -14.74 -23.35
N PHE A 163 9.87 -13.56 -22.88
CA PHE A 163 9.93 -12.33 -23.66
C PHE A 163 11.32 -11.70 -23.56
N PHE A 164 11.91 -11.39 -24.71
CA PHE A 164 13.17 -10.67 -24.80
C PHE A 164 13.12 -9.63 -25.90
N GLN A 165 13.99 -8.62 -25.81
CA GLN A 165 14.13 -7.60 -26.85
C GLN A 165 15.28 -7.97 -27.79
N GLN A 166 14.99 -8.00 -29.09
CA GLN A 166 15.99 -8.14 -30.14
C GLN A 166 15.83 -6.99 -31.12
N HIS A 167 16.87 -6.16 -31.28
CA HIS A 167 16.85 -4.96 -32.13
C HIS A 167 15.66 -4.02 -31.85
N GLY A 168 15.29 -3.83 -30.58
CA GLY A 168 14.17 -2.97 -30.17
C GLY A 168 12.77 -3.56 -30.41
N LYS A 169 12.66 -4.80 -30.92
CA LYS A 169 11.38 -5.51 -31.06
C LYS A 169 11.28 -6.63 -30.02
N TRP A 170 10.08 -6.79 -29.45
CA TRP A 170 9.78 -7.88 -28.54
C TRP A 170 9.63 -9.20 -29.29
N ARG A 171 10.28 -10.25 -28.79
CA ARG A 171 10.21 -11.62 -29.30
C ARG A 171 10.00 -12.59 -28.16
N ILE A 172 9.54 -13.78 -28.50
CA ILE A 172 9.32 -14.90 -27.57
C ILE A 172 10.33 -16.00 -27.93
N ASN A 173 11.04 -16.51 -26.93
CA ASN A 173 11.94 -17.68 -27.05
C ASN A 173 11.15 -18.95 -26.86
#